data_AF-A0A4P9ZLC1-F1
#
_entry.id   AF-A0A4P9ZLC1-F1
#
_cell.length_a   1.000
_cell.length_b   1.000
_cell.length_c   1.000
_cell.angle_alpha   90.00
_cell.angle_beta   90.00
_cell.angle_gamma   90.00
#
_symmetry.space_group_name_H-M   'P 1'
#
loop_
_entity.id
_entity.type
_entity.pdbx_description
1 polymer ?
#
loop_
_entity_poly.entity_id
_entity_poly.type
_entity_poly.pdbx_seq_one_letter_code
_entity_poly.pdbx_strand_id
1 'polypeptide(L)'
;MQRTISIEHGPTVACGLLTMDGEQYVFMTIHHFAVDFVSWRIILEDLEALLTNQNLPAKTMPFREWATQVHAYAQTLSDSIWPLSPTPTDPIPLDCPLSSANDQPAPPQVTYHTFEVQRASLGRTLSDDLYTEVAPTVGASPQEFLIASLLLSLQATFGIDVIELELEGHGRRAWDSSIDISRTVGWFTSIYPALFDLHQTHAYSKDSNNLRALAIAKQRMRSIPDHGFPYSLQRYLQGTLPLSTPSIDRTAPEAVRVRSAGWNCITFNYSGRFEQLEAEDAFWRPRHIEMGWADYWNKDELFNRALSVACDYSSSEGLVLSVMYSSVLHRSSTIQRLVNQWRTSLEELILECNANPTLSIVTASDFTSASLTELDFSKLVQDDLPSLNLTLAEIEDIYPCLPVQEGLLFATLQDPAAYMVQLGFTINGQLNVGRFHRAWDQTAHDHSILRTHFLTASGCHADKNLQVITKNFDAHWTIRSWEGCQTDDLCEQFFLQERSSGFSLGRPWIQFGLFRMAPNIHKLLISVHHALLDGWSIGLLLQSVCCNYSGNPLPQTVTYRDFVGHILELSNNEVEQEL
;
A
#
# COMPACT_ATOMS: atom_id res chain seq x y z
N MET A 1 25.13 -26.63 20.30
CA MET A 1 24.16 -26.73 19.20
C MET A 1 24.48 -25.78 18.05
N GLN A 2 24.62 -24.47 18.25
CA GLN A 2 25.04 -23.58 17.13
C GLN A 2 26.36 -24.01 16.48
N ARG A 3 27.37 -24.44 17.27
CA ARG A 3 28.65 -24.94 16.72
C ARG A 3 28.57 -26.25 15.94
N THR A 4 27.44 -26.96 16.00
CA THR A 4 27.29 -28.27 15.36
C THR A 4 26.62 -28.17 13.98
N ILE A 5 26.21 -26.97 13.56
CA ILE A 5 25.67 -26.77 12.21
C ILE A 5 26.80 -26.45 11.22
N SER A 6 26.70 -26.95 10.00
CA SER A 6 27.62 -26.66 8.91
C SER A 6 26.86 -26.54 7.61
N ILE A 7 27.04 -25.44 6.87
CA ILE A 7 26.45 -25.29 5.53
C ILE A 7 27.13 -26.19 4.50
N GLU A 8 28.41 -26.50 4.68
CA GLU A 8 29.18 -27.33 3.75
C GLU A 8 28.97 -28.83 4.00
N HIS A 9 28.98 -29.23 5.28
CA HIS A 9 29.01 -30.65 5.66
C HIS A 9 27.71 -31.13 6.32
N GLY A 10 26.79 -30.22 6.65
CA GLY A 10 25.58 -30.53 7.40
C GLY A 10 25.84 -30.95 8.87
N PRO A 11 24.78 -31.10 9.66
CA PRO A 11 23.42 -30.64 9.35
C PRO A 11 23.31 -29.11 9.38
N THR A 12 22.31 -28.54 8.71
CA THR A 12 21.99 -27.10 8.79
C THR A 12 21.03 -26.76 9.93
N VAL A 13 20.56 -27.78 10.65
CA VAL A 13 19.64 -27.69 11.78
C VAL A 13 20.18 -28.47 12.97
N ALA A 14 19.96 -27.94 14.18
CA ALA A 14 20.18 -28.62 15.44
C ALA A 14 18.98 -28.38 16.35
N CYS A 15 18.46 -29.44 16.97
CA CYS A 15 17.36 -29.36 17.94
C CYS A 15 17.77 -30.02 19.27
N GLY A 16 17.26 -29.49 20.38
CA GLY A 16 17.49 -30.01 21.72
C GLY A 16 16.21 -29.90 22.53
N LEU A 17 15.87 -30.97 23.26
CA LEU A 17 14.75 -30.99 24.20
C LEU A 17 15.31 -30.94 25.62
N LEU A 18 14.88 -29.96 26.39
CA LEU A 18 15.23 -29.78 27.79
C LEU A 18 13.97 -30.04 28.63
N THR A 19 14.13 -30.71 29.76
CA THR A 19 13.06 -30.86 30.75
C THR A 19 13.55 -30.24 32.06
N MET A 20 12.87 -29.19 32.51
CA MET A 20 13.21 -28.47 33.75
C MET A 20 11.93 -28.22 34.53
N ASP A 21 11.93 -28.57 35.82
CA ASP A 21 10.80 -28.36 36.74
C ASP A 21 9.44 -28.88 36.25
N GLY A 22 9.45 -29.97 35.47
CA GLY A 22 8.24 -30.57 34.90
C GLY A 22 7.76 -29.94 33.60
N GLU A 23 8.40 -28.85 33.14
CA GLU A 23 8.16 -28.23 31.84
C GLU A 23 9.16 -28.73 30.79
N GLN A 24 8.73 -28.75 29.54
CA GLN A 24 9.55 -29.11 28.38
C GLN A 24 9.87 -27.87 27.55
N TYR A 25 11.14 -27.69 27.20
CA TYR A 25 11.61 -26.62 26.33
C TYR A 25 12.28 -27.23 25.11
N VAL A 26 11.80 -26.85 23.93
CA VAL A 26 12.44 -27.20 22.67
C VAL A 26 13.31 -26.02 22.24
N PHE A 27 14.60 -26.26 22.08
CA PHE A 27 15.52 -25.31 21.48
C PHE A 27 15.84 -25.78 20.05
N MET A 28 15.60 -24.91 19.07
CA MET A 28 15.90 -25.17 17.66
C MET A 28 16.83 -24.10 17.12
N THR A 29 17.80 -24.51 16.32
CA THR A 29 18.69 -23.61 15.58
C THR A 29 18.75 -24.10 14.15
N ILE A 30 18.39 -23.24 13.20
CA ILE A 30 18.51 -23.50 11.77
C ILE A 30 19.38 -22.41 11.17
N HIS A 31 20.34 -22.78 10.33
CA HIS A 31 21.16 -21.80 9.62
C HIS A 31 20.28 -20.94 8.70
N HIS A 32 20.46 -19.62 8.71
CA HIS A 32 19.53 -18.67 8.05
C HIS A 32 19.39 -18.89 6.54
N PHE A 33 20.39 -19.48 5.86
CA PHE A 33 20.27 -19.93 4.45
C PHE A 33 19.13 -20.92 4.17
N ALA A 34 18.58 -21.58 5.19
CA ALA A 34 17.54 -22.58 5.04
C ALA A 34 16.18 -22.15 5.62
N VAL A 35 16.07 -20.95 6.20
CA VAL A 35 14.86 -20.53 6.93
C VAL A 35 14.68 -19.01 6.91
N ASP A 36 13.43 -18.58 6.92
CA ASP A 36 12.98 -17.22 7.19
C ASP A 36 11.84 -17.22 8.24
N PHE A 37 11.34 -16.04 8.61
CA PHE A 37 10.25 -15.93 9.60
C PHE A 37 8.98 -16.70 9.21
N VAL A 38 8.60 -16.68 7.93
CA VAL A 38 7.43 -17.43 7.45
C VAL A 38 7.68 -18.94 7.51
N SER A 39 8.91 -19.37 7.25
CA SER A 39 9.32 -20.78 7.38
C SER A 39 9.24 -21.27 8.82
N TRP A 40 9.59 -20.43 9.81
CA TRP A 40 9.40 -20.78 11.22
C TRP A 40 7.95 -21.07 11.55
N ARG A 41 7.00 -20.27 11.03
CA ARG A 41 5.57 -20.52 11.19
C ARG A 41 5.18 -21.89 10.62
N ILE A 42 5.58 -22.18 9.38
CA ILE A 42 5.29 -23.47 8.72
C ILE A 42 5.86 -24.64 9.54
N ILE A 43 7.11 -24.52 10.00
CA ILE A 43 7.77 -25.57 10.80
C ILE A 43 7.04 -25.79 12.13
N LEU A 44 6.66 -24.74 12.84
CA LEU A 44 5.98 -24.85 14.12
C LEU A 44 4.55 -25.40 13.97
N GLU A 45 3.81 -24.97 12.95
CA GLU A 45 2.51 -25.53 12.57
C GLU A 45 2.60 -27.04 12.28
N ASP A 46 3.54 -27.44 11.42
CA ASP A 46 3.71 -28.84 11.04
C ASP A 46 4.15 -29.70 12.23
N LEU A 47 5.03 -29.19 13.10
CA LEU A 47 5.45 -29.89 14.31
C LEU A 47 4.29 -30.06 15.29
N GLU A 48 3.48 -29.03 15.51
CA GLU A 48 2.27 -29.11 16.34
C GLU A 48 1.28 -30.14 15.79
N ALA A 49 1.00 -30.10 14.48
CA ALA A 49 0.13 -31.06 13.81
C ALA A 49 0.61 -32.50 14.02
N LEU A 50 1.91 -32.76 13.82
CA LEU A 50 2.49 -34.10 14.00
C LEU A 50 2.41 -34.56 15.47
N LEU A 51 2.69 -33.68 16.43
CA LEU A 51 2.63 -34.01 17.87
C LEU A 51 1.20 -34.25 18.36
N THR A 52 0.21 -33.64 17.70
CA THR A 52 -1.22 -33.80 17.99
C THR A 52 -1.89 -34.87 17.10
N ASN A 53 -1.11 -35.66 16.36
CA ASN A 53 -1.57 -36.73 15.46
C ASN A 53 -2.51 -36.26 14.33
N GLN A 54 -2.33 -35.04 13.84
CA GLN A 54 -3.00 -34.51 12.66
C GLN A 54 -2.19 -34.80 11.38
N ASN A 55 -2.86 -34.78 10.23
CA ASN A 55 -2.18 -34.94 8.94
C ASN A 55 -1.57 -33.62 8.47
N LEU A 56 -0.40 -33.70 7.85
CA LEU A 56 0.22 -32.54 7.21
C LEU A 56 -0.48 -32.19 5.89
N PRO A 57 -0.55 -30.90 5.52
CA PRO A 57 -0.96 -30.47 4.19
C PRO A 57 -0.07 -31.02 3.08
N ALA A 58 -0.55 -30.96 1.84
CA ALA A 58 0.26 -31.29 0.68
C ALA A 58 1.45 -30.33 0.53
N LYS A 59 2.56 -30.81 -0.05
CA LYS A 59 3.72 -29.98 -0.34
C LYS A 59 3.40 -28.98 -1.45
N THR A 60 3.84 -27.75 -1.24
CA THR A 60 3.89 -26.69 -2.24
C THR A 60 5.17 -26.77 -3.07
N MET A 61 5.39 -25.83 -3.99
CA MET A 61 6.54 -25.80 -4.90
C MET A 61 7.87 -25.96 -4.14
N PRO A 62 8.74 -26.92 -4.51
CA PRO A 62 10.04 -27.06 -3.89
C PRO A 62 10.93 -25.82 -4.08
N PHE A 63 11.74 -25.46 -3.07
CA PHE A 63 12.62 -24.27 -3.12
C PHE A 63 13.57 -24.25 -4.33
N ARG A 64 14.02 -25.42 -4.81
CA ARG A 64 14.84 -25.54 -6.03
C ARG A 64 14.10 -25.07 -7.28
N GLU A 65 12.84 -25.44 -7.40
CA GLU A 65 12.00 -25.06 -8.54
C GLU A 65 11.72 -23.56 -8.49
N TRP A 66 11.32 -23.05 -7.33
CA TRP A 66 11.22 -21.62 -7.07
C TRP A 66 12.49 -20.86 -7.49
N ALA A 67 13.66 -21.27 -7.02
CA ALA A 67 14.93 -20.63 -7.37
C ALA A 67 15.17 -20.62 -8.89
N THR A 68 14.80 -21.70 -9.59
CA THR A 68 14.93 -21.77 -11.06
C THR A 68 14.00 -20.77 -11.76
N GLN A 69 12.74 -20.68 -11.30
CA GLN A 69 11.77 -19.75 -11.86
C GLN A 69 12.14 -18.29 -11.58
N VAL A 70 12.64 -17.97 -10.39
CA VAL A 70 13.14 -16.63 -10.04
C VAL A 70 14.28 -16.20 -10.96
N HIS A 71 15.21 -17.10 -11.28
CA HIS A 71 16.29 -16.78 -12.23
C HIS A 71 15.76 -16.49 -13.63
N ALA A 72 14.76 -17.24 -14.10
CA ALA A 72 14.14 -17.01 -15.40
C ALA A 72 13.36 -15.68 -15.42
N TYR A 73 12.54 -15.42 -14.40
CA TYR A 73 11.77 -14.18 -14.26
C TYR A 73 12.67 -12.95 -14.13
N ALA A 74 13.80 -13.06 -13.44
CA ALA A 74 14.76 -11.96 -13.36
C ALA A 74 15.26 -11.51 -14.75
N GLN A 75 15.31 -12.38 -15.75
CA GLN A 75 15.73 -12.00 -17.11
C GLN A 75 14.64 -11.29 -17.91
N THR A 76 13.38 -11.29 -17.45
CA THR A 76 12.26 -10.61 -18.12
C THR A 76 11.99 -9.21 -17.55
N LEU A 77 12.69 -8.82 -16.48
CA LEU A 77 12.50 -7.52 -15.84
C LEU A 77 13.14 -6.40 -16.65
N SER A 78 12.37 -5.36 -16.96
CA SER A 78 12.86 -4.11 -17.55
C SER A 78 13.71 -3.30 -16.55
N ASP A 79 14.75 -2.63 -17.02
CA ASP A 79 15.55 -1.67 -16.24
C ASP A 79 14.70 -0.51 -15.69
N SER A 80 13.55 -0.22 -16.29
CA SER A 80 12.64 0.85 -15.85
C SER A 80 11.81 0.50 -14.61
N ILE A 81 11.72 -0.78 -14.21
CA ILE A 81 10.89 -1.20 -13.07
C ILE A 81 11.38 -0.62 -11.75
N TRP A 82 12.69 -0.34 -11.66
CA TRP A 82 13.28 0.36 -10.54
C TRP A 82 14.26 1.42 -11.04
N PRO A 83 13.92 2.72 -10.94
CA PRO A 83 14.83 3.76 -11.41
C PRO A 83 16.15 3.70 -10.63
N LEU A 84 17.26 3.54 -11.35
CA LEU A 84 18.60 3.30 -10.81
C LEU A 84 19.28 4.56 -10.22
N SER A 85 18.62 5.73 -10.31
CA SER A 85 19.22 7.01 -9.93
C SER A 85 19.28 7.17 -8.41
N PRO A 86 20.48 7.24 -7.79
CA PRO A 86 20.59 7.49 -6.37
C PRO A 86 20.05 8.89 -6.07
N THR A 87 19.08 8.95 -5.15
CA THR A 87 18.56 10.23 -4.66
C THR A 87 19.39 10.62 -3.44
N PRO A 88 19.84 11.88 -3.32
CA PRO A 88 20.58 12.31 -2.14
C PRO A 88 19.79 12.08 -0.86
N THR A 89 20.41 11.45 0.14
CA THR A 89 19.86 11.23 1.48
C THR A 89 20.61 12.08 2.50
N ASP A 90 19.96 12.42 3.60
CA ASP A 90 20.64 13.04 4.73
C ASP A 90 21.53 12.01 5.46
N PRO A 91 22.79 12.32 5.75
CA PRO A 91 23.63 11.43 6.53
C PRO A 91 23.22 11.42 8.00
N ILE A 92 23.22 10.24 8.63
CA ILE A 92 22.96 10.10 10.07
C ILE A 92 24.15 10.71 10.82
N PRO A 93 23.92 11.73 11.67
CA PRO A 93 24.98 12.31 12.48
C PRO A 93 25.50 11.32 13.52
N LEU A 94 26.81 11.08 13.52
CA LEU A 94 27.48 10.22 14.51
C LEU A 94 27.82 11.02 15.77
N ASP A 95 27.56 10.46 16.96
CA ASP A 95 28.00 11.09 18.22
C ASP A 95 29.53 11.04 18.36
N CYS A 96 30.12 9.99 17.79
CA CYS A 96 31.54 9.70 17.79
C CYS A 96 32.01 9.58 16.33
N PRO A 97 32.48 10.68 15.71
CA PRO A 97 32.95 10.65 14.32
C PRO A 97 34.09 9.66 14.16
N LEU A 98 34.04 8.87 13.08
CA LEU A 98 35.14 7.98 12.73
C LEU A 98 36.35 8.84 12.33
N SER A 99 37.42 8.73 13.12
CA SER A 99 38.71 9.37 12.84
C SER A 99 39.22 8.95 11.46
N SER A 100 40.00 9.82 10.80
CA SER A 100 40.67 9.47 9.55
C SER A 100 41.60 8.27 9.81
N ALA A 101 41.73 7.34 8.88
CA ALA A 101 42.71 6.24 8.96
C ALA A 101 44.19 6.69 9.14
N ASN A 102 44.47 7.99 9.04
CA ASN A 102 45.79 8.58 9.34
C ASN A 102 45.91 9.09 10.78
N ASP A 103 44.83 9.06 11.57
CA ASP A 103 44.83 9.48 12.97
C ASP A 103 45.47 8.39 13.83
N GLN A 104 46.25 8.81 14.82
CA GLN A 104 46.94 7.94 15.78
C GLN A 104 46.40 8.23 17.19
N PRO A 105 45.84 7.23 17.89
CA PRO A 105 45.66 5.83 17.46
C PRO A 105 44.56 5.67 16.40
N ALA A 106 44.64 4.58 15.62
CA ALA A 106 43.62 4.23 14.63
C ALA A 106 42.22 4.12 15.29
N PRO A 107 41.14 4.53 14.60
CA PRO A 107 39.80 4.42 15.15
C PRO A 107 39.45 2.96 15.45
N PRO A 108 38.72 2.68 16.55
CA PRO A 108 38.26 1.34 16.86
C PRO A 108 37.36 0.81 15.73
N GLN A 109 37.49 -0.48 15.42
CA GLN A 109 36.68 -1.12 14.39
C GLN A 109 35.23 -1.25 14.85
N VAL A 110 34.30 -0.96 13.95
CA VAL A 110 32.87 -1.17 14.17
C VAL A 110 32.60 -2.64 13.83
N THR A 111 32.45 -3.46 14.87
CA THR A 111 32.22 -4.90 14.72
C THR A 111 30.99 -5.32 15.50
N TYR A 112 30.55 -6.55 15.29
CA TYR A 112 29.49 -7.13 16.10
C TYR A 112 29.87 -7.29 17.59
N HIS A 113 31.10 -7.02 18.02
CA HIS A 113 31.42 -6.98 19.46
C HIS A 113 31.17 -5.59 20.09
N THR A 114 31.04 -4.55 19.26
CA THR A 114 30.85 -3.18 19.74
C THR A 114 29.40 -2.74 19.70
N PHE A 115 28.44 -3.60 19.35
CA PHE A 115 27.05 -3.16 19.37
C PHE A 115 26.42 -3.25 20.75
N GLU A 116 25.41 -2.41 20.90
CA GLU A 116 24.46 -2.40 21.99
C GLU A 116 23.06 -2.37 21.39
N VAL A 117 22.06 -2.70 22.20
CA VAL A 117 20.64 -2.65 21.82
C VAL A 117 19.92 -1.74 22.80
N GLN A 118 19.18 -0.77 22.28
CA GLN A 118 18.14 -0.10 23.05
C GLN A 118 16.77 -0.54 22.57
N ARG A 119 15.82 -0.62 23.49
CA ARG A 119 14.45 -1.04 23.20
C ARG A 119 13.41 -0.12 23.82
N ALA A 120 12.26 -0.05 23.18
CA ALA A 120 11.06 0.55 23.75
C ALA A 120 9.83 -0.29 23.39
N SER A 121 8.94 -0.46 24.35
CA SER A 121 7.66 -1.15 24.20
C SER A 121 6.54 -0.12 24.14
N LEU A 122 5.59 -0.30 23.22
CA LEU A 122 4.35 0.47 23.15
C LEU A 122 3.35 0.04 24.25
N GLY A 123 3.46 -1.20 24.71
CA GLY A 123 2.50 -1.83 25.61
C GLY A 123 1.37 -2.54 24.87
N ARG A 124 0.88 -3.64 25.46
CA ARG A 124 -0.08 -4.55 24.82
C ARG A 124 -1.37 -3.87 24.36
N THR A 125 -2.01 -3.07 25.22
CA THR A 125 -3.33 -2.48 24.92
C THR A 125 -3.31 -1.61 23.66
N LEU A 126 -2.37 -0.67 23.57
CA LEU A 126 -2.25 0.20 22.38
C LEU A 126 -1.77 -0.58 21.15
N SER A 127 -0.93 -1.60 21.36
CA SER A 127 -0.49 -2.47 20.26
C SER A 127 -1.67 -3.22 19.66
N ASP A 128 -2.48 -3.88 20.49
CA ASP A 128 -3.66 -4.62 20.03
C ASP A 128 -4.66 -3.69 19.34
N ASP A 129 -4.94 -2.51 19.91
CA ASP A 129 -5.80 -1.49 19.32
C ASP A 129 -5.32 -1.04 17.93
N LEU A 130 -3.99 -0.85 17.76
CA LEU A 130 -3.40 -0.53 16.46
C LEU A 130 -3.75 -1.58 15.39
N TYR A 131 -3.69 -2.87 15.74
CA TYR A 131 -3.99 -3.96 14.80
C TYR A 131 -5.47 -4.11 14.52
N THR A 132 -6.32 -4.04 15.56
CA THR A 132 -7.73 -4.44 15.44
C THR A 132 -8.63 -3.31 14.99
N GLU A 133 -8.35 -2.08 15.42
CA GLU A 133 -9.26 -0.94 15.21
C GLU A 133 -8.58 0.18 14.42
N VAL A 134 -7.42 0.67 14.88
CA VAL A 134 -6.88 1.95 14.39
C VAL A 134 -6.39 1.87 12.95
N ALA A 135 -5.45 0.96 12.66
CA ALA A 135 -4.88 0.87 11.31
C ALA A 135 -5.95 0.54 10.24
N PRO A 136 -6.85 -0.45 10.46
CA PRO A 136 -7.94 -0.72 9.53
C PRO A 136 -8.89 0.47 9.31
N THR A 137 -9.27 1.18 10.38
CA THR A 137 -10.23 2.30 10.30
C THR A 137 -9.71 3.43 9.42
N VAL A 138 -8.41 3.74 9.51
CA VAL A 138 -7.82 4.81 8.70
C VAL A 138 -7.31 4.35 7.34
N GLY A 139 -7.50 3.07 6.98
CA GLY A 139 -7.07 2.50 5.70
C GLY A 139 -5.56 2.31 5.54
N ALA A 140 -4.84 2.11 6.64
CA ALA A 140 -3.40 1.90 6.69
C ALA A 140 -3.03 0.53 7.30
N SER A 141 -1.76 0.15 7.26
CA SER A 141 -1.23 -1.05 7.88
C SER A 141 -0.42 -0.74 9.14
N PRO A 142 -0.33 -1.66 10.11
CA PRO A 142 0.54 -1.46 11.28
C PRO A 142 1.97 -1.13 10.90
N GLN A 143 2.54 -1.76 9.87
CA GLN A 143 3.90 -1.48 9.40
C GLN A 143 4.08 -0.02 8.93
N GLU A 144 3.07 0.56 8.29
CA GLU A 144 3.07 1.97 7.87
C GLU A 144 3.13 2.91 9.11
N PHE A 145 2.45 2.57 10.21
CA PHE A 145 2.58 3.29 11.49
C PHE A 145 3.98 3.16 12.09
N LEU A 146 4.55 1.95 12.12
CA LEU A 146 5.88 1.71 12.68
C LEU A 146 6.95 2.51 11.94
N ILE A 147 6.86 2.56 10.61
CA ILE A 147 7.76 3.35 9.76
C ILE A 147 7.53 4.85 9.98
N ALA A 148 6.28 5.32 9.97
CA ALA A 148 5.98 6.73 10.21
C ALA A 148 6.56 7.24 11.55
N SER A 149 6.35 6.48 12.63
CA SER A 149 6.92 6.81 13.95
C SER A 149 8.45 6.72 13.97
N LEU A 150 9.06 5.82 13.19
CA LEU A 150 10.52 5.75 13.05
C LEU A 150 11.06 6.99 12.34
N LEU A 151 10.44 7.41 11.23
CA LEU A 151 10.83 8.63 10.50
C LEU A 151 10.76 9.86 11.41
N LEU A 152 9.67 10.03 12.16
CA LEU A 152 9.52 11.11 13.14
C LEU A 152 10.59 11.05 14.24
N SER A 153 10.90 9.85 14.73
CA SER A 153 11.93 9.67 15.77
C SER A 153 13.33 10.00 15.27
N LEU A 154 13.64 9.66 14.02
CA LEU A 154 14.92 9.98 13.36
C LEU A 154 15.03 11.48 13.13
N GLN A 155 13.97 12.13 12.64
CA GLN A 155 13.91 13.59 12.48
C GLN A 155 14.12 14.30 13.83
N ALA A 156 13.41 13.89 14.89
CA ALA A 156 13.53 14.50 16.20
C ALA A 156 14.88 14.26 16.90
N THR A 157 15.52 13.11 16.64
CA THR A 157 16.79 12.75 17.29
C THR A 157 18.00 13.31 16.54
N PHE A 158 17.97 13.26 15.21
CA PHE A 158 19.11 13.53 14.34
C PHE A 158 18.93 14.75 13.43
N GLY A 159 17.71 15.29 13.29
CA GLY A 159 17.43 16.44 12.43
C GLY A 159 17.52 16.12 10.93
N ILE A 160 17.25 14.87 10.55
CA ILE A 160 17.26 14.40 9.16
C ILE A 160 15.83 14.34 8.60
N ASP A 161 15.65 14.72 7.35
CA ASP A 161 14.34 14.81 6.69
C ASP A 161 14.22 13.85 5.49
N VAL A 162 15.32 13.59 4.78
CA VAL A 162 15.37 12.66 3.66
C VAL A 162 16.07 11.36 4.08
N ILE A 163 15.27 10.33 4.35
CA ILE A 163 15.69 9.10 5.03
C ILE A 163 15.55 7.91 4.08
N GLU A 164 16.63 7.17 3.83
CA GLU A 164 16.57 5.87 3.17
C GLU A 164 16.61 4.75 4.21
N LEU A 165 15.62 3.86 4.14
CA LEU A 165 15.58 2.63 4.91
C LEU A 165 15.82 1.44 3.97
N GLU A 166 16.71 0.54 4.35
CA GLU A 166 16.81 -0.78 3.74
C GLU A 166 15.76 -1.69 4.39
N LEU A 167 14.65 -1.89 3.68
CA LEU A 167 13.50 -2.66 4.14
C LEU A 167 13.66 -4.14 3.80
N GLU A 168 13.20 -4.99 4.71
CA GLU A 168 13.04 -6.43 4.47
C GLU A 168 11.59 -6.78 4.14
N GLY A 169 11.38 -7.45 3.01
CA GLY A 169 10.11 -8.06 2.63
C GLY A 169 10.19 -9.58 2.72
N HIS A 170 9.04 -10.26 2.85
CA HIS A 170 9.02 -11.72 2.88
C HIS A 170 9.48 -12.37 1.55
N GLY A 171 9.47 -11.64 0.44
CA GLY A 171 9.93 -12.04 -0.90
C GLY A 171 9.20 -13.23 -1.57
N ARG A 172 8.20 -13.81 -0.90
CA ARG A 172 7.28 -14.82 -1.45
C ARG A 172 6.27 -14.20 -2.43
N ARG A 173 6.70 -13.90 -3.66
CA ARG A 173 5.85 -13.33 -4.73
C ARG A 173 5.55 -14.36 -5.82
N ALA A 174 4.29 -14.43 -6.24
CA ALA A 174 3.86 -15.20 -7.41
C ALA A 174 3.47 -14.23 -8.51
N TRP A 175 4.09 -14.35 -9.69
CA TRP A 175 3.74 -13.57 -10.89
C TRP A 175 2.81 -14.35 -11.84
N ASP A 176 2.55 -15.62 -11.57
CA ASP A 176 1.53 -16.42 -12.24
C ASP A 176 0.93 -17.48 -11.30
N SER A 177 -0.22 -18.04 -11.69
CA SER A 177 -1.00 -18.98 -10.89
C SER A 177 -0.37 -20.36 -10.68
N SER A 178 0.71 -20.69 -11.40
CA SER A 178 1.43 -21.97 -11.21
C SER A 178 2.40 -21.95 -10.02
N ILE A 179 2.67 -20.77 -9.46
CA ILE A 179 3.62 -20.57 -8.36
C ILE A 179 2.90 -20.63 -7.02
N ASP A 180 2.92 -21.79 -6.38
CA ASP A 180 2.51 -21.94 -4.99
C ASP A 180 3.73 -22.19 -4.09
N ILE A 181 4.14 -21.17 -3.34
CA ILE A 181 5.21 -21.21 -2.33
C ILE A 181 4.70 -20.93 -0.92
N SER A 182 3.38 -21.07 -0.70
CA SER A 182 2.70 -20.69 0.53
C SER A 182 3.16 -21.50 1.75
N ARG A 183 3.57 -22.76 1.56
CA ARG A 183 4.11 -23.65 2.62
C ARG A 183 5.55 -24.11 2.37
N THR A 184 6.29 -23.42 1.51
CA THR A 184 7.67 -23.82 1.19
C THR A 184 8.64 -23.25 2.24
N VAL A 185 9.40 -24.11 2.91
CA VAL A 185 10.47 -23.70 3.83
C VAL A 185 11.73 -23.33 3.04
N GLY A 186 12.31 -22.17 3.36
CA GLY A 186 13.52 -21.63 2.73
C GLY A 186 13.76 -20.18 3.12
N TRP A 187 14.82 -19.56 2.61
CA TRP A 187 15.07 -18.14 2.80
C TRP A 187 14.56 -17.36 1.59
N PHE A 188 13.39 -16.71 1.73
CA PHE A 188 12.74 -15.96 0.63
C PHE A 188 12.93 -14.45 0.74
N THR A 189 13.49 -13.94 1.84
CA THR A 189 13.56 -12.51 2.15
C THR A 189 14.09 -11.67 0.98
N SER A 190 13.32 -10.64 0.59
CA SER A 190 13.77 -9.58 -0.32
C SER A 190 14.28 -8.40 0.50
N ILE A 191 15.32 -7.73 -0.01
CA ILE A 191 15.92 -6.55 0.63
C ILE A 191 15.96 -5.42 -0.40
N TYR A 192 15.43 -4.25 -0.06
CA TYR A 192 15.32 -3.13 -0.98
C TYR A 192 15.33 -1.78 -0.26
N PRO A 193 15.87 -0.73 -0.90
CA PRO A 193 15.85 0.62 -0.34
C PRO A 193 14.47 1.26 -0.51
N ALA A 194 14.06 2.02 0.49
CA ALA A 194 12.90 2.88 0.43
C ALA A 194 13.29 4.27 0.94
N LEU A 195 13.24 5.25 0.03
CA LEU A 195 13.45 6.65 0.35
C LEU A 195 12.15 7.28 0.85
N PHE A 196 12.22 7.97 1.97
CA PHE A 196 11.15 8.77 2.56
C PHE A 196 11.63 10.21 2.68
N ASP A 197 10.84 11.15 2.15
CA ASP A 197 11.16 12.58 2.17
C ASP A 197 10.12 13.33 3.00
N LEU A 198 10.53 13.74 4.21
CA LEU A 198 9.71 14.50 5.15
C LEU A 198 9.54 15.97 4.75
N HIS A 199 10.02 16.43 3.60
CA HIS A 199 9.63 17.72 3.01
C HIS A 199 8.40 17.61 2.11
N GLN A 200 8.02 16.40 1.70
CA GLN A 200 6.87 16.21 0.82
C GLN A 200 5.59 16.75 1.46
N THR A 201 4.88 17.55 0.66
CA THR A 201 3.55 18.03 0.98
C THR A 201 2.52 16.97 0.60
N HIS A 202 1.64 16.65 1.54
CA HIS A 202 0.49 15.78 1.36
C HIS A 202 -0.79 16.54 1.72
N ALA A 203 -1.95 15.98 1.39
CA ALA A 203 -3.25 16.52 1.80
C ALA A 203 -3.33 16.80 3.32
N TYR A 204 -2.69 15.95 4.14
CA TYR A 204 -2.67 16.03 5.61
C TYR A 204 -1.65 17.02 6.20
N SER A 205 -0.81 17.67 5.38
CA SER A 205 0.30 18.49 5.88
C SER A 205 -0.12 19.70 6.72
N LYS A 206 -1.35 20.20 6.51
CA LYS A 206 -1.88 21.35 7.26
C LYS A 206 -2.47 20.94 8.61
N ASP A 207 -2.86 19.68 8.75
CA ASP A 207 -3.64 19.20 9.89
C ASP A 207 -2.73 18.63 10.99
N SER A 208 -1.70 17.86 10.62
CA SER A 208 -0.82 17.19 11.59
C SER A 208 0.47 16.68 10.98
N ASN A 209 1.58 16.85 11.69
CA ASN A 209 2.88 16.26 11.29
C ASN A 209 2.85 14.73 11.39
N ASN A 210 2.09 14.16 12.33
CA ASN A 210 2.00 12.71 12.53
C ASN A 210 1.21 12.07 11.37
N LEU A 211 0.04 12.61 11.04
CA LEU A 211 -0.77 12.12 9.92
C LEU A 211 -0.04 12.29 8.58
N ARG A 212 0.73 13.37 8.43
CA ARG A 212 1.60 13.58 7.27
C ARG A 212 2.68 12.52 7.15
N ALA A 213 3.38 12.19 8.24
CA ALA A 213 4.38 11.12 8.23
C ALA A 213 3.76 9.75 7.91
N LEU A 214 2.54 9.48 8.40
CA LEU A 214 1.79 8.27 8.06
C LEU A 214 1.41 8.24 6.57
N ALA A 215 0.97 9.36 6.00
CA ALA A 215 0.69 9.47 4.56
C ALA A 215 1.95 9.25 3.71
N ILE A 216 3.11 9.81 4.11
CA ILE A 216 4.40 9.58 3.45
C ILE A 216 4.77 8.09 3.48
N ALA A 217 4.67 7.46 4.66
CA ALA A 217 4.98 6.04 4.82
C ALA A 217 4.06 5.17 3.95
N LYS A 218 2.74 5.40 4.02
CA LYS A 218 1.72 4.71 3.22
C LYS A 218 1.98 4.84 1.72
N GLN A 219 2.11 6.07 1.24
CA GLN A 219 2.34 6.36 -0.18
C GLN A 219 3.61 5.67 -0.69
N ARG A 220 4.72 5.80 0.06
CA ARG A 220 5.98 5.20 -0.35
C ARG A 220 5.92 3.68 -0.33
N MET A 221 5.38 3.07 0.73
CA MET A 221 5.32 1.62 0.85
C MET A 221 4.45 0.97 -0.23
N ARG A 222 3.33 1.60 -0.59
CA ARG A 222 2.40 1.06 -1.59
C ARG A 222 2.81 1.35 -3.04
N SER A 223 3.59 2.41 -3.27
CA SER A 223 4.15 2.70 -4.61
C SER A 223 5.33 1.80 -4.99
N ILE A 224 5.91 1.06 -4.03
CA ILE A 224 7.02 0.14 -4.28
C ILE A 224 6.50 -1.10 -5.02
N PRO A 225 7.00 -1.38 -6.25
CA PRO A 225 6.56 -2.55 -7.02
C PRO A 225 6.83 -3.85 -6.26
N ASP A 226 5.80 -4.69 -6.13
CA ASP A 226 5.88 -6.04 -5.56
C ASP A 226 6.68 -6.14 -4.25
N HIS A 227 6.59 -5.13 -3.38
CA HIS A 227 7.36 -5.04 -2.14
C HIS A 227 8.87 -5.23 -2.35
N GLY A 228 9.40 -4.60 -3.40
CA GLY A 228 10.83 -4.55 -3.71
C GLY A 228 11.44 -5.85 -4.20
N PHE A 229 10.62 -6.85 -4.53
CA PHE A 229 11.08 -8.10 -5.10
C PHE A 229 11.86 -7.89 -6.43
N PRO A 230 11.37 -7.09 -7.41
CA PRO A 230 12.13 -6.80 -8.62
C PRO A 230 13.50 -6.16 -8.36
N TYR A 231 13.59 -5.23 -7.40
CA TYR A 231 14.86 -4.60 -7.02
C TYR A 231 15.90 -5.65 -6.60
N SER A 232 15.52 -6.59 -5.72
CA SER A 232 16.40 -7.66 -5.29
C SER A 232 16.89 -8.51 -6.47
N LEU A 233 16.01 -8.82 -7.43
CA LEU A 233 16.37 -9.62 -8.60
C LEU A 233 17.33 -8.88 -9.53
N GLN A 234 17.07 -7.62 -9.85
CA GLN A 234 17.98 -6.80 -10.67
C GLN A 234 19.35 -6.67 -10.01
N ARG A 235 19.36 -6.38 -8.71
CA ARG A 235 20.58 -6.25 -7.91
C ARG A 235 21.42 -7.52 -7.88
N TYR A 236 20.82 -8.67 -7.55
CA TYR A 236 21.58 -9.89 -7.27
C TYR A 236 21.71 -10.84 -8.46
N LEU A 237 20.79 -10.81 -9.43
CA LEU A 237 20.77 -11.75 -10.57
C LEU A 237 21.09 -11.11 -11.92
N GLN A 238 20.81 -9.82 -12.10
CA GLN A 238 21.24 -9.08 -13.31
C GLN A 238 22.57 -8.34 -13.09
N GLY A 239 22.91 -7.98 -11.85
CA GLY A 239 24.12 -7.22 -11.52
C GLY A 239 24.09 -5.76 -12.01
N THR A 240 22.88 -5.23 -12.25
CA THR A 240 22.65 -3.90 -12.85
C THR A 240 22.68 -2.76 -11.83
N LEU A 241 22.62 -3.05 -10.53
CA LEU A 241 22.61 -2.07 -9.45
C LEU A 241 23.92 -2.08 -8.64
N PRO A 242 24.45 -0.91 -8.24
CA PRO A 242 25.58 -0.86 -7.32
C PRO A 242 25.21 -1.50 -5.97
N LEU A 243 26.17 -2.18 -5.35
CA LEU A 243 25.93 -2.85 -4.09
C LEU A 243 25.80 -1.81 -2.94
N SER A 244 24.58 -1.58 -2.40
CA SER A 244 24.31 -0.87 -1.13
C SER A 244 25.06 -1.52 0.05
N THR A 245 25.05 -2.84 0.11
CA THR A 245 26.05 -3.61 0.86
C THR A 245 27.42 -3.40 0.22
N PRO A 246 28.43 -2.88 0.92
CA PRO A 246 29.76 -2.73 0.33
C PRO A 246 30.21 -4.08 -0.19
N SER A 247 30.54 -4.19 -1.49
CA SER A 247 31.45 -5.27 -1.89
C SER A 247 32.71 -5.02 -1.08
N ILE A 248 32.92 -5.85 -0.06
CA ILE A 248 34.20 -5.87 0.61
C ILE A 248 35.16 -6.43 -0.43
N ASP A 249 35.83 -5.56 -1.17
CA ASP A 249 37.03 -5.95 -1.88
C ASP A 249 38.00 -6.46 -0.81
N ARG A 250 38.03 -7.78 -0.66
CA ARG A 250 38.87 -8.45 0.32
C ARG A 250 40.36 -8.24 0.04
N THR A 251 40.71 -7.67 -1.11
CA THR A 251 42.07 -7.34 -1.52
C THR A 251 42.45 -5.88 -1.28
N ALA A 252 41.50 -4.98 -1.02
CA ALA A 252 41.77 -3.56 -0.75
C ALA A 252 42.39 -3.33 0.65
N PRO A 253 43.22 -2.28 0.86
CA PRO A 253 43.72 -1.92 2.19
C PRO A 253 42.57 -1.63 3.17
N GLU A 254 42.72 -2.02 4.44
CA GLU A 254 41.68 -1.91 5.49
C GLU A 254 41.13 -0.48 5.66
N ALA A 255 42.01 0.52 5.55
CA ALA A 255 41.68 1.95 5.56
C ALA A 255 40.77 2.41 4.41
N VAL A 256 40.75 1.69 3.27
CA VAL A 256 39.90 1.97 2.11
C VAL A 256 38.53 1.32 2.30
N ARG A 257 38.47 0.09 2.85
CA ARG A 257 37.21 -0.63 3.14
C ARG A 257 36.29 0.13 4.09
N VAL A 258 36.86 0.91 5.01
CA VAL A 258 36.12 1.72 5.99
C VAL A 258 35.57 3.02 5.39
N ARG A 259 36.24 3.60 4.39
CA ARG A 259 35.86 4.92 3.82
C ARG A 259 34.98 4.82 2.57
N SER A 260 35.00 3.69 1.86
CA SER A 260 34.26 3.48 0.60
C SER A 260 32.98 2.66 0.75
N ALA A 261 32.57 2.37 1.99
CA ALA A 261 31.50 1.43 2.30
C ALA A 261 30.32 2.20 2.92
N GLY A 262 29.12 2.05 2.39
CA GLY A 262 27.88 2.68 2.84
C GLY A 262 27.45 2.30 4.26
N TRP A 263 28.22 2.73 5.27
CA TRP A 263 27.93 2.50 6.69
C TRP A 263 26.73 3.30 7.16
N ASN A 264 26.39 4.38 6.45
CA ASN A 264 25.22 5.22 6.69
C ASN A 264 23.94 4.58 6.14
N CYS A 265 23.66 3.35 6.58
CA CYS A 265 22.45 2.60 6.22
C CYS A 265 21.65 2.30 7.49
N ILE A 266 20.32 2.43 7.38
CA ILE A 266 19.36 2.02 8.40
C ILE A 266 18.61 0.82 7.84
N THR A 267 18.75 -0.33 8.50
CA THR A 267 17.92 -1.50 8.17
C THR A 267 16.65 -1.47 8.99
N PHE A 268 15.52 -1.84 8.41
CA PHE A 268 14.25 -2.00 9.12
C PHE A 268 13.60 -3.33 8.77
N ASN A 269 13.32 -4.12 9.79
CA ASN A 269 12.59 -5.37 9.70
C ASN A 269 11.40 -5.37 10.66
N TYR A 270 10.28 -5.93 10.22
CA TYR A 270 9.08 -6.10 11.02
C TYR A 270 8.58 -7.54 10.88
N SER A 271 8.61 -8.28 11.99
CA SER A 271 8.36 -9.72 12.00
C SER A 271 6.89 -10.11 11.84
N GLY A 272 5.97 -9.15 11.96
CA GLY A 272 4.53 -9.43 11.97
C GLY A 272 4.02 -9.93 13.33
N ARG A 273 2.74 -10.31 13.36
CA ARG A 273 2.15 -11.08 14.47
C ARG A 273 2.16 -12.57 14.14
N PHE A 274 2.43 -13.37 15.15
CA PHE A 274 2.33 -14.82 15.10
C PHE A 274 1.18 -15.25 16.01
N GLU A 275 -0.07 -14.98 15.59
CA GLU A 275 -1.28 -15.20 16.41
C GLU A 275 -1.33 -16.59 17.07
N GLN A 276 -0.91 -17.64 16.35
CA GLN A 276 -0.85 -19.00 16.86
C GLN A 276 0.09 -19.16 18.08
N LEU A 277 1.18 -18.39 18.14
CA LEU A 277 2.14 -18.40 19.26
C LEU A 277 1.71 -17.46 20.39
N GLU A 278 0.78 -16.55 20.12
CA GLU A 278 0.34 -15.50 21.04
C GLU A 278 -0.94 -15.89 21.82
N ALA A 279 -1.67 -16.91 21.37
CA ALA A 279 -2.88 -17.39 22.03
C ALA A 279 -2.59 -17.92 23.45
N GLU A 280 -3.52 -17.72 24.40
CA GLU A 280 -3.34 -18.20 25.78
C GLU A 280 -3.20 -19.73 25.85
N ASP A 281 -3.88 -20.44 24.95
CA ASP A 281 -3.84 -21.89 24.78
C ASP A 281 -2.88 -22.37 23.69
N ALA A 282 -2.00 -21.49 23.19
CA ALA A 282 -0.99 -21.83 22.20
C ALA A 282 -0.14 -23.05 22.64
N PHE A 283 0.02 -24.01 21.73
CA PHE A 283 0.86 -25.18 21.95
C PHE A 283 2.33 -24.79 22.17
N TRP A 284 2.83 -23.86 21.36
CA TRP A 284 4.16 -23.29 21.47
C TRP A 284 4.10 -21.95 22.19
N ARG A 285 4.85 -21.83 23.28
CA ARG A 285 5.02 -20.55 24.00
C ARG A 285 6.46 -20.07 23.84
N PRO A 286 6.71 -18.97 23.11
CA PRO A 286 8.05 -18.44 22.96
C PRO A 286 8.58 -18.02 24.32
N ARG A 287 9.76 -18.52 24.69
CA ARG A 287 10.48 -18.09 25.89
C ARG A 287 11.70 -17.30 25.46
N HIS A 288 11.69 -16.01 25.77
CA HIS A 288 12.88 -15.20 25.57
C HIS A 288 13.96 -15.64 26.57
N ILE A 289 15.04 -16.19 26.06
CA ILE A 289 16.25 -16.44 26.83
C ILE A 289 17.21 -15.33 26.44
N GLU A 290 17.54 -14.44 27.37
CA GLU A 290 18.60 -13.45 27.16
C GLU A 290 19.91 -14.21 26.92
N MET A 291 20.25 -14.41 25.64
CA MET A 291 21.59 -14.84 25.27
C MET A 291 22.46 -13.60 25.26
N GLY A 292 23.26 -13.44 26.31
CA GLY A 292 24.44 -12.59 26.25
C GLY A 292 25.36 -13.04 25.11
N TRP A 293 26.16 -12.13 24.60
CA TRP A 293 27.14 -12.42 23.57
C TRP A 293 28.03 -13.57 24.00
N ALA A 294 28.10 -14.59 23.16
CA ALA A 294 29.08 -15.64 23.34
C ALA A 294 30.37 -15.13 22.69
N ASP A 295 31.48 -15.10 23.43
CA ASP A 295 32.84 -14.68 23.01
C ASP A 295 33.41 -15.43 21.77
N TYR A 296 32.59 -16.21 21.08
CA TYR A 296 32.97 -17.14 20.02
C TYR A 296 32.50 -16.71 18.62
N TRP A 297 31.74 -15.61 18.48
CA TRP A 297 31.56 -14.97 17.16
C TRP A 297 32.85 -14.30 16.74
N ASN A 298 33.12 -14.25 15.42
CA ASN A 298 34.32 -13.64 14.91
C ASN A 298 34.38 -12.17 15.36
N LYS A 299 35.34 -11.85 16.22
CA LYS A 299 35.54 -10.49 16.76
C LYS A 299 35.81 -9.44 15.69
N ASP A 300 36.28 -9.89 14.53
CA ASP A 300 36.62 -9.07 13.38
C ASP A 300 35.46 -9.00 12.36
N GLU A 301 34.28 -9.57 12.68
CA GLU A 301 33.09 -9.47 11.82
C GLU A 301 32.52 -8.05 11.87
N LEU A 302 32.57 -7.38 10.72
CA LEU A 302 32.20 -5.97 10.59
C LEU A 302 30.69 -5.77 10.79
N PHE A 303 30.34 -4.78 11.59
CA PHE A 303 28.98 -4.25 11.67
C PHE A 303 28.87 -3.11 10.65
N ASN A 304 28.20 -3.38 9.53
CA ASN A 304 28.26 -2.59 8.30
C ASN A 304 27.07 -1.62 8.12
N ARG A 305 26.41 -1.24 9.20
CA ARG A 305 25.21 -0.38 9.20
C ARG A 305 25.27 0.60 10.37
N ALA A 306 24.60 1.74 10.23
CA ALA A 306 24.57 2.74 11.29
C ALA A 306 23.59 2.29 12.37
N LEU A 307 22.39 1.89 11.94
CA LEU A 307 21.32 1.40 12.79
C LEU A 307 20.70 0.15 12.18
N SER A 308 20.41 -0.83 13.03
CA SER A 308 19.64 -2.01 12.65
C SER A 308 18.39 -2.06 13.51
N VAL A 309 17.26 -1.81 12.87
CA VAL A 309 15.97 -1.61 13.52
C VAL A 309 15.11 -2.83 13.28
N ALA A 310 14.65 -3.46 14.36
CA ALA A 310 13.70 -4.56 14.30
C ALA A 310 12.47 -4.18 15.13
N CYS A 311 11.29 -4.54 14.63
CA CYS A 311 10.06 -4.45 15.40
C CYS A 311 9.38 -5.81 15.48
N ASP A 312 9.13 -6.24 16.72
CA ASP A 312 8.55 -7.54 17.03
C ASP A 312 7.31 -7.34 17.91
N TYR A 313 6.36 -8.26 17.84
CA TYR A 313 5.24 -8.32 18.75
C TYR A 313 5.51 -9.35 19.86
N SER A 314 5.28 -8.95 21.12
CA SER A 314 5.40 -9.77 22.32
C SER A 314 4.06 -9.86 23.03
N SER A 315 3.64 -11.05 23.46
CA SER A 315 2.37 -11.22 24.18
C SER A 315 2.33 -10.49 25.54
N SER A 316 3.49 -10.23 26.15
CA SER A 316 3.59 -9.50 27.42
C SER A 316 3.80 -7.99 27.24
N GLU A 317 4.53 -7.58 26.21
CA GLU A 317 4.96 -6.18 26.02
C GLU A 317 4.27 -5.47 24.85
N GLY A 318 3.46 -6.17 24.05
CA GLY A 318 2.94 -5.64 22.79
C GLY A 318 4.05 -5.44 21.77
N LEU A 319 3.96 -4.38 20.97
CA LEU A 319 5.00 -3.98 20.01
C LEU A 319 6.25 -3.49 20.72
N VAL A 320 7.40 -4.06 20.35
CA VAL A 320 8.72 -3.70 20.84
C VAL A 320 9.60 -3.31 19.67
N LEU A 321 10.12 -2.09 19.69
CA LEU A 321 11.19 -1.67 18.79
C LEU A 321 12.53 -1.97 19.45
N SER A 322 13.42 -2.65 18.72
CA SER A 322 14.82 -2.87 19.09
C SER A 322 15.73 -2.17 18.09
N VAL A 323 16.62 -1.31 18.57
CA VAL A 323 17.63 -0.63 17.76
C VAL A 323 19.00 -1.12 18.17
N MET A 324 19.62 -1.88 17.29
CA MET A 324 21.01 -2.32 17.39
C MET A 324 21.93 -1.29 16.72
N TYR A 325 22.95 -0.85 17.44
CA TYR A 325 23.90 0.18 17.00
C TYR A 325 25.27 -0.09 17.60
N SER A 326 26.34 0.44 17.01
CA SER A 326 27.67 0.37 17.61
C SER A 326 27.89 1.47 18.65
N SER A 327 28.35 1.11 19.85
CA SER A 327 28.77 2.05 20.90
C SER A 327 29.99 2.90 20.51
N VAL A 328 30.71 2.48 19.46
CA VAL A 328 31.76 3.26 18.80
C VAL A 328 31.18 4.41 17.96
N LEU A 329 29.95 4.29 17.45
CA LEU A 329 29.31 5.28 16.58
C LEU A 329 28.37 6.22 17.34
N HIS A 330 27.58 5.66 18.28
CA HIS A 330 26.57 6.39 19.04
C HIS A 330 26.64 6.10 20.53
N ARG A 331 26.26 7.08 21.34
CA ARG A 331 26.09 6.92 22.78
C ARG A 331 24.74 6.25 23.06
N SER A 332 24.70 5.38 24.08
CA SER A 332 23.46 4.76 24.55
C SER A 332 22.34 5.77 24.84
N SER A 333 22.67 6.94 25.42
CA SER A 333 21.70 8.01 25.68
C SER A 333 21.05 8.58 24.42
N THR A 334 21.74 8.58 23.28
CA THR A 334 21.22 9.07 22.00
C THR A 334 20.22 8.09 21.43
N ILE A 335 20.57 6.80 21.41
CA ILE A 335 19.69 5.74 20.89
C ILE A 335 18.52 5.50 21.85
N GLN A 336 18.71 5.66 23.17
CA GLN A 336 17.60 5.62 24.12
C GLN A 336 16.58 6.74 23.85
N ARG A 337 17.05 7.93 23.46
CA ARG A 337 16.18 9.04 23.07
C ARG A 337 15.41 8.70 21.79
N LEU A 338 16.07 8.09 20.81
CA LEU A 338 15.46 7.61 19.56
C LEU A 338 14.31 6.64 19.83
N VAL A 339 14.56 5.56 20.60
CA VAL A 339 13.52 4.54 20.87
C VAL A 339 12.39 5.09 21.75
N ASN A 340 12.69 5.99 22.69
CA ASN A 340 11.66 6.67 23.48
C ASN A 340 10.80 7.58 22.62
N GLN A 341 11.42 8.32 21.69
CA GLN A 341 10.70 9.18 20.77
C GLN A 341 9.83 8.38 19.81
N TRP A 342 10.32 7.24 19.30
CA TRP A 342 9.52 6.33 18.50
C TRP A 342 8.25 5.88 19.24
N ARG A 343 8.39 5.46 20.52
CA ARG A 343 7.26 5.04 21.36
C ARG A 343 6.24 6.17 21.52
N THR A 344 6.71 7.37 21.87
CA THR A 344 5.85 8.55 22.04
C THR A 344 5.14 8.92 20.73
N SER A 345 5.86 8.97 19.61
CA SER A 345 5.27 9.30 18.31
C SER A 345 4.25 8.26 17.83
N LEU A 346 4.46 6.98 18.13
CA LEU A 346 3.49 5.92 17.83
C LEU A 346 2.23 6.03 18.70
N GLU A 347 2.40 6.26 20.01
CA GLU A 347 1.31 6.50 20.95
C GLU A 347 0.46 7.72 20.54
N GLU A 348 1.10 8.85 20.22
CA GLU A 348 0.42 10.06 19.76
C GLU A 348 -0.34 9.85 18.46
N LEU A 349 0.28 9.18 17.48
CA LEU A 349 -0.35 8.89 16.18
C LEU A 349 -1.59 7.99 16.34
N ILE A 350 -1.53 6.96 17.20
CA ILE A 350 -2.67 6.09 17.51
C ILE A 350 -3.81 6.90 18.15
N LEU A 351 -3.48 7.71 19.17
CA LEU A 351 -4.48 8.52 19.88
C LEU A 351 -5.13 9.56 18.97
N GLU A 352 -4.36 10.16 18.07
CA GLU A 352 -4.87 11.13 17.08
C GLU A 352 -5.85 10.50 16.09
N CYS A 353 -5.55 9.28 15.62
CA CYS A 353 -6.45 8.52 14.76
C CYS A 353 -7.74 8.13 15.51
N ASN A 354 -7.63 7.65 16.75
CA ASN A 354 -8.78 7.29 17.59
C ASN A 354 -9.67 8.49 17.94
N ALA A 355 -9.11 9.69 18.07
CA ALA A 355 -9.88 10.91 18.29
C ALA A 355 -10.75 11.29 17.09
N ASN A 356 -10.48 10.74 15.89
CA ASN A 356 -11.18 11.05 14.65
C ASN A 356 -11.64 9.75 13.94
N PRO A 357 -12.75 9.12 14.37
CA PRO A 357 -13.19 7.83 13.83
C PRO A 357 -13.56 7.83 12.34
N THR A 358 -13.82 9.00 11.76
CA THR A 358 -14.09 9.18 10.32
C THR A 358 -12.85 9.50 9.50
N LEU A 359 -11.67 9.59 10.15
CA LEU A 359 -10.40 9.85 9.48
C LEU A 359 -10.05 8.66 8.61
N SER A 360 -9.74 8.93 7.36
CA SER A 360 -9.11 7.98 6.44
C SER A 360 -7.85 8.64 5.92
N ILE A 361 -6.71 7.96 6.01
CA ILE A 361 -5.48 8.37 5.35
C ILE A 361 -5.56 7.88 3.92
N VAL A 362 -5.63 8.80 2.97
CA VAL A 362 -5.79 8.52 1.54
C VAL A 362 -4.67 9.22 0.78
N THR A 363 -3.94 8.48 -0.04
CA THR A 363 -2.80 8.98 -0.83
C THR A 363 -2.96 8.58 -2.29
N ALA A 364 -2.08 9.03 -3.18
CA ALA A 364 -2.15 8.68 -4.60
C ALA A 364 -2.12 7.15 -4.84
N SER A 365 -1.46 6.40 -3.95
CA SER A 365 -1.34 4.94 -4.00
C SER A 365 -2.65 4.20 -3.75
N ASP A 366 -3.69 4.85 -3.23
CA ASP A 366 -5.03 4.29 -3.14
C ASP A 366 -5.78 4.32 -4.50
N PHE A 367 -5.26 5.08 -5.47
CA PHE A 367 -5.81 5.24 -6.81
C PHE A 367 -4.80 4.82 -7.88
N THR A 368 -4.34 3.56 -7.81
CA THR A 368 -3.23 3.03 -8.63
C THR A 368 -3.44 3.23 -10.13
N SER A 369 -4.68 3.10 -10.61
CA SER A 369 -5.04 3.26 -12.03
C SER A 369 -4.87 4.70 -12.54
N ALA A 370 -4.89 5.70 -11.65
CA ALA A 370 -4.73 7.10 -12.02
C ALA A 370 -3.29 7.46 -12.38
N SER A 371 -2.30 6.67 -11.92
CA SER A 371 -0.86 6.92 -12.10
C SER A 371 -0.44 8.35 -11.70
N LEU A 372 -1.05 8.88 -10.64
CA LEU A 372 -0.76 10.22 -10.14
C LEU A 372 0.50 10.21 -9.27
N THR A 373 1.32 11.26 -9.40
CA THR A 373 2.29 11.55 -8.34
C THR A 373 1.57 12.09 -7.11
N GLU A 374 2.19 12.00 -5.94
CA GLU A 374 1.59 12.54 -4.71
C GLU A 374 1.41 14.07 -4.76
N LEU A 375 2.28 14.76 -5.52
CA LEU A 375 2.13 16.18 -5.77
C LEU A 375 0.88 16.46 -6.62
N ASP A 376 0.65 15.68 -7.67
CA ASP A 376 -0.53 15.79 -8.52
C ASP A 376 -1.80 15.47 -7.72
N PHE A 377 -1.77 14.43 -6.90
CA PHE A 377 -2.87 14.06 -6.02
C PHE A 377 -3.16 15.15 -4.97
N SER A 378 -2.14 15.76 -4.39
CA SER A 378 -2.32 16.86 -3.43
C SER A 378 -2.98 18.08 -4.07
N LYS A 379 -2.61 18.43 -5.31
CA LYS A 379 -3.29 19.50 -6.08
C LYS A 379 -4.72 19.13 -6.42
N LEU A 380 -4.93 17.89 -6.88
CA LEU A 380 -6.26 17.37 -7.16
C LEU A 380 -7.20 17.53 -5.94
N VAL A 381 -6.73 17.15 -4.76
CA VAL A 381 -7.52 17.24 -3.52
C VAL A 381 -7.74 18.69 -3.07
N GLN A 382 -6.74 19.57 -3.22
CA GLN A 382 -6.80 20.94 -2.68
C GLN A 382 -7.46 21.95 -3.62
N ASP A 383 -7.29 21.79 -4.92
CA ASP A 383 -7.68 22.79 -5.93
C ASP A 383 -8.85 22.29 -6.78
N ASP A 384 -8.78 21.04 -7.25
CA ASP A 384 -9.69 20.51 -8.27
C ASP A 384 -10.99 19.94 -7.68
N LEU A 385 -10.93 19.06 -6.67
CA LEU A 385 -12.13 18.49 -6.04
C LEU A 385 -13.07 19.56 -5.46
N PRO A 386 -12.57 20.62 -4.77
CA PRO A 386 -13.43 21.69 -4.27
C PRO A 386 -14.16 22.46 -5.38
N SER A 387 -13.57 22.55 -6.58
CA SER A 387 -14.24 23.18 -7.74
C SER A 387 -15.49 22.41 -8.19
N LEU A 388 -15.57 21.12 -7.86
CA LEU A 388 -16.73 20.24 -8.09
C LEU A 388 -17.67 20.17 -6.88
N ASN A 389 -17.40 20.93 -5.81
CA ASN A 389 -18.04 20.78 -4.49
C ASN A 389 -17.90 19.36 -3.90
N LEU A 390 -16.80 18.66 -4.22
CA LEU A 390 -16.50 17.34 -3.71
C LEU A 390 -15.39 17.40 -2.68
N THR A 391 -15.45 16.48 -1.71
CA THR A 391 -14.38 16.21 -0.75
C THR A 391 -13.77 14.84 -1.01
N LEU A 392 -12.54 14.63 -0.54
CA LEU A 392 -11.86 13.35 -0.69
C LEU A 392 -12.64 12.18 -0.05
N ALA A 393 -13.40 12.44 1.02
CA ALA A 393 -14.22 11.44 1.69
C ALA A 393 -15.36 10.90 0.81
N GLU A 394 -15.77 11.65 -0.21
CA GLU A 394 -16.84 11.28 -1.15
C GLU A 394 -16.30 10.49 -2.34
N ILE A 395 -14.99 10.40 -2.52
CA ILE A 395 -14.37 9.73 -3.66
C ILE A 395 -14.24 8.22 -3.39
N GLU A 396 -14.67 7.42 -4.36
CA GLU A 396 -14.51 5.97 -4.40
C GLU A 396 -13.28 5.57 -5.21
N ASP A 397 -13.04 6.22 -6.35
CA ASP A 397 -11.95 5.87 -7.24
C ASP A 397 -11.60 6.99 -8.21
N ILE A 398 -10.40 6.91 -8.80
CA ILE A 398 -9.88 7.85 -9.79
C ILE A 398 -9.10 7.07 -10.85
N TYR A 399 -9.38 7.32 -12.11
CA TYR A 399 -8.62 6.75 -13.23
C TYR A 399 -8.65 7.70 -14.45
N PRO A 400 -7.71 7.57 -15.41
CA PRO A 400 -7.69 8.43 -16.59
C PRO A 400 -8.94 8.26 -17.45
N CYS A 401 -9.30 9.31 -18.19
CA CYS A 401 -10.29 9.21 -19.25
C CYS A 401 -9.77 8.36 -20.41
N LEU A 402 -10.68 7.63 -21.05
CA LEU A 402 -10.37 6.94 -22.29
C LEU A 402 -10.20 7.95 -23.44
N PRO A 403 -9.41 7.64 -24.49
CA PRO A 403 -9.20 8.55 -25.62
C PRO A 403 -10.49 9.06 -26.28
N VAL A 404 -11.54 8.22 -26.31
CA VAL A 404 -12.86 8.63 -26.82
C VAL A 404 -13.51 9.66 -25.88
N GLN A 405 -13.45 9.46 -24.56
CA GLN A 405 -13.99 10.41 -23.60
C GLN A 405 -13.28 11.77 -23.68
N GLU A 406 -11.95 11.77 -23.84
CA GLU A 406 -11.15 12.99 -24.07
C GLU A 406 -11.69 13.81 -25.25
N GLY A 407 -11.89 13.16 -26.41
CA GLY A 407 -12.41 13.81 -27.61
C GLY A 407 -13.84 14.34 -27.44
N LEU A 408 -14.70 13.60 -26.73
CA LEU A 408 -16.07 14.04 -26.43
C LEU A 408 -16.07 15.27 -25.52
N LEU A 409 -15.29 15.24 -24.43
CA LEU A 409 -15.17 16.33 -23.46
C LEU A 409 -14.61 17.61 -24.11
N PHE A 410 -13.63 17.47 -25.00
CA PHE A 410 -13.07 18.61 -25.72
C PHE A 410 -14.11 19.33 -26.59
N ALA A 411 -15.00 18.60 -27.26
CA ALA A 411 -16.08 19.21 -28.03
C ALA A 411 -17.10 19.91 -27.11
N THR A 412 -17.41 19.31 -25.96
CA THR A 412 -18.35 19.87 -24.98
C THR A 412 -17.84 21.17 -24.35
N LEU A 413 -16.51 21.35 -24.23
CA LEU A 413 -15.92 22.63 -23.84
C LEU A 413 -16.17 23.76 -24.86
N GLN A 414 -16.39 23.44 -26.13
CA GLN A 414 -16.69 24.41 -27.20
C GLN A 414 -18.19 24.65 -27.36
N ASP A 415 -18.99 23.59 -27.26
CA ASP A 415 -20.45 23.62 -27.30
C ASP A 415 -21.01 22.75 -26.16
N PRO A 416 -21.55 23.35 -25.08
CA PRO A 416 -22.15 22.62 -23.96
C PRO A 416 -23.26 21.63 -24.36
N ALA A 417 -23.88 21.80 -25.53
CA ALA A 417 -24.89 20.87 -26.04
C ALA A 417 -24.31 19.71 -26.87
N ALA A 418 -23.01 19.73 -27.18
CA ALA A 418 -22.34 18.68 -27.92
C ALA A 418 -22.46 17.36 -27.16
N TYR A 419 -22.72 16.28 -27.91
CA TYR A 419 -22.84 14.92 -27.38
C TYR A 419 -23.86 14.74 -26.25
N MET A 420 -24.81 15.67 -26.09
CA MET A 420 -25.99 15.46 -25.27
C MET A 420 -26.94 14.48 -25.96
N VAL A 421 -27.31 13.42 -25.23
CA VAL A 421 -28.30 12.43 -25.63
C VAL A 421 -29.56 12.64 -24.81
N GLN A 422 -30.70 12.74 -25.49
CA GLN A 422 -32.01 12.93 -24.85
C GLN A 422 -32.91 11.74 -25.16
N LEU A 423 -33.45 11.13 -24.12
CA LEU A 423 -34.29 9.94 -24.19
C LEU A 423 -35.65 10.22 -23.55
N GLY A 424 -36.73 9.81 -24.21
CA GLY A 424 -38.09 9.95 -23.70
C GLY A 424 -38.79 8.60 -23.62
N PHE A 425 -39.29 8.25 -22.43
CA PHE A 425 -40.01 7.01 -22.17
C PHE A 425 -41.40 7.30 -21.63
N THR A 426 -42.38 6.49 -22.04
CA THR A 426 -43.72 6.50 -21.44
C THR A 426 -43.87 5.27 -20.54
N ILE A 427 -44.15 5.51 -19.26
CA ILE A 427 -44.38 4.47 -18.26
C ILE A 427 -45.89 4.33 -18.05
N ASN A 428 -46.42 3.17 -18.42
CA ASN A 428 -47.82 2.83 -18.25
C ASN A 428 -48.01 2.03 -16.95
N GLY A 429 -49.00 2.42 -16.14
CA GLY A 429 -49.33 1.80 -14.87
C GLY A 429 -49.07 2.70 -13.66
N GLN A 430 -49.31 2.14 -12.47
CA GLN A 430 -49.01 2.82 -11.21
C GLN A 430 -47.50 2.81 -10.97
N LEU A 431 -46.91 3.99 -10.80
CA LEU A 431 -45.49 4.15 -10.50
C LEU A 431 -45.31 4.54 -9.03
N ASN A 432 -44.65 3.69 -8.25
CA ASN A 432 -44.11 4.10 -6.97
C ASN A 432 -42.82 4.89 -7.18
N VAL A 433 -42.91 6.23 -7.14
CA VAL A 433 -41.79 7.14 -7.40
C VAL A 433 -40.64 6.92 -6.41
N GLY A 434 -40.91 6.72 -5.13
CA GLY A 434 -39.87 6.47 -4.12
C GLY A 434 -39.08 5.18 -4.37
N ARG A 435 -39.76 4.11 -4.82
CA ARG A 435 -39.09 2.87 -5.25
C ARG A 435 -38.31 3.08 -6.55
N PHE A 436 -38.78 3.97 -7.42
CA PHE A 436 -38.13 4.28 -8.69
C PHE A 436 -36.81 5.03 -8.49
N HIS A 437 -36.77 6.01 -7.59
CA HIS A 437 -35.52 6.66 -7.19
C HIS A 437 -34.51 5.66 -6.63
N ARG A 438 -34.92 4.84 -5.64
CA ARG A 438 -34.03 3.82 -5.08
C ARG A 438 -33.52 2.82 -6.11
N ALA A 439 -34.32 2.51 -7.13
CA ALA A 439 -33.89 1.65 -8.22
C ALA A 439 -32.78 2.30 -9.06
N TRP A 440 -32.85 3.61 -9.31
CA TRP A 440 -31.78 4.37 -9.95
C TRP A 440 -30.54 4.49 -9.07
N ASP A 441 -30.71 4.76 -7.77
CA ASP A 441 -29.59 4.84 -6.81
C ASP A 441 -28.82 3.51 -6.77
N GLN A 442 -29.55 2.39 -6.67
CA GLN A 442 -28.94 1.06 -6.72
C GLN A 442 -28.27 0.79 -8.06
N THR A 443 -28.91 1.19 -9.17
CA THR A 443 -28.32 1.01 -10.50
C THR A 443 -27.03 1.82 -10.66
N ALA A 444 -26.95 3.02 -10.11
CA ALA A 444 -25.72 3.81 -10.11
C ALA A 444 -24.64 3.25 -9.17
N HIS A 445 -25.05 2.59 -8.08
CA HIS A 445 -24.12 1.80 -7.27
C HIS A 445 -23.53 0.65 -8.07
N ASP A 446 -24.37 -0.10 -8.80
CA ASP A 446 -23.97 -1.24 -9.64
C ASP A 446 -23.13 -0.80 -10.87
N HIS A 447 -23.38 0.41 -11.39
CA HIS A 447 -22.70 0.98 -12.57
C HIS A 447 -22.02 2.31 -12.22
N SER A 448 -20.75 2.24 -11.78
CA SER A 448 -19.96 3.40 -11.33
C SER A 448 -19.88 4.56 -12.33
N ILE A 449 -20.01 4.29 -13.62
CA ILE A 449 -20.01 5.32 -14.68
C ILE A 449 -21.11 6.38 -14.45
N LEU A 450 -22.25 6.03 -13.84
CA LEU A 450 -23.31 6.99 -13.53
C LEU A 450 -22.94 7.97 -12.42
N ARG A 451 -21.96 7.61 -11.57
CA ARG A 451 -21.42 8.42 -10.47
C ARG A 451 -20.08 9.08 -10.83
N THR A 452 -19.74 9.09 -12.12
CA THR A 452 -18.47 9.62 -12.60
C THR A 452 -18.58 11.11 -12.91
N HIS A 453 -17.63 11.87 -12.38
CA HIS A 453 -17.34 13.24 -12.75
C HIS A 453 -16.09 13.27 -13.62
N PHE A 454 -16.09 14.12 -14.65
CA PHE A 454 -14.89 14.38 -15.45
C PHE A 454 -14.23 15.68 -14.99
N LEU A 455 -12.91 15.61 -14.86
CA LEU A 455 -12.08 16.70 -14.38
C LEU A 455 -10.88 16.87 -15.32
N THR A 456 -10.54 18.11 -15.63
CA THR A 456 -9.21 18.46 -16.13
C THR A 456 -8.31 18.73 -14.94
N ALA A 457 -7.43 17.78 -14.60
CA ALA A 457 -6.57 17.93 -13.43
C ALA A 457 -5.57 19.07 -13.64
N SER A 458 -5.51 20.01 -12.70
CA SER A 458 -4.71 21.21 -12.86
C SER A 458 -3.26 20.98 -12.45
N GLY A 459 -2.34 21.19 -13.40
CA GLY A 459 -0.90 21.08 -13.13
C GLY A 459 -0.45 19.67 -12.76
N CYS A 460 -1.21 18.64 -13.13
CA CYS A 460 -0.74 17.26 -13.11
C CYS A 460 0.26 17.05 -14.25
N HIS A 461 1.33 16.29 -14.01
CA HIS A 461 2.22 15.84 -15.09
C HIS A 461 1.51 14.95 -16.14
N ALA A 462 0.28 14.53 -15.85
CA ALA A 462 -0.46 13.55 -16.63
C ALA A 462 -1.09 14.08 -17.93
N ASP A 463 -1.23 15.40 -18.17
CA ASP A 463 -1.90 15.99 -19.37
C ASP A 463 -3.20 15.27 -19.80
N LYS A 464 -3.93 14.67 -18.84
CA LYS A 464 -5.09 13.81 -19.08
C LYS A 464 -6.25 14.27 -18.22
N ASN A 465 -7.46 14.21 -18.76
CA ASN A 465 -8.67 14.32 -17.97
C ASN A 465 -8.82 13.06 -17.10
N LEU A 466 -9.33 13.25 -15.89
CA LEU A 466 -9.57 12.19 -14.93
C LEU A 466 -11.07 11.91 -14.83
N GLN A 467 -11.39 10.64 -14.64
CA GLN A 467 -12.67 10.15 -14.17
C GLN A 467 -12.58 10.06 -12.64
N VAL A 468 -13.42 10.82 -11.96
CA VAL A 468 -13.54 10.87 -10.50
C VAL A 468 -14.87 10.25 -10.10
N ILE A 469 -14.83 9.12 -9.41
CA ILE A 469 -16.00 8.31 -9.09
C ILE A 469 -16.41 8.64 -7.67
N THR A 470 -17.63 9.10 -7.47
CA THR A 470 -18.14 9.49 -6.15
C THR A 470 -18.95 8.36 -5.55
N LYS A 471 -18.83 8.09 -4.24
CA LYS A 471 -19.54 7.00 -3.52
C LYS A 471 -21.05 7.05 -3.67
N ASN A 472 -21.62 8.24 -3.80
CA ASN A 472 -23.06 8.46 -3.89
C ASN A 472 -23.45 8.96 -5.28
N PHE A 473 -24.64 8.55 -5.73
CA PHE A 473 -25.20 9.04 -6.98
C PHE A 473 -25.81 10.43 -6.78
N ASP A 474 -25.21 11.45 -7.38
CA ASP A 474 -25.79 12.78 -7.48
C ASP A 474 -26.50 12.95 -8.83
N ALA A 475 -27.83 12.98 -8.79
CA ALA A 475 -28.65 13.16 -9.96
C ALA A 475 -29.65 14.29 -9.75
N HIS A 476 -29.75 15.17 -10.76
CA HIS A 476 -30.75 16.22 -10.74
C HIS A 476 -32.10 15.68 -11.21
N TRP A 477 -33.11 15.74 -10.35
CA TRP A 477 -34.48 15.31 -10.63
C TRP A 477 -35.45 16.48 -10.68
N THR A 478 -36.07 16.70 -11.84
CA THR A 478 -37.26 17.56 -11.96
C THR A 478 -38.51 16.68 -11.96
N ILE A 479 -39.24 16.68 -10.85
CA ILE A 479 -40.50 15.92 -10.71
C ILE A 479 -41.67 16.91 -10.75
N ARG A 480 -42.60 16.72 -11.68
CA ARG A 480 -43.82 17.55 -11.77
C ARG A 480 -45.05 16.67 -12.00
N SER A 481 -46.17 17.05 -11.39
CA SER A 481 -47.48 16.48 -11.67
C SER A 481 -48.28 17.49 -12.48
N TRP A 482 -48.83 17.06 -13.62
CA TRP A 482 -49.66 17.91 -14.45
C TRP A 482 -51.00 17.24 -14.75
N GLU A 483 -52.07 17.96 -14.46
CA GLU A 483 -53.44 17.56 -14.82
C GLU A 483 -53.89 18.48 -15.96
N GLY A 484 -53.70 18.10 -17.22
CA GLY A 484 -54.10 18.92 -18.37
C GLY A 484 -53.65 18.41 -19.76
N CYS A 485 -54.21 19.00 -20.82
CA CYS A 485 -54.17 18.50 -22.21
C CYS A 485 -52.97 18.97 -23.07
N GLN A 486 -52.02 19.73 -22.54
CA GLN A 486 -50.86 20.27 -23.29
C GLN A 486 -49.56 19.54 -22.93
N THR A 487 -49.50 18.24 -23.22
CA THR A 487 -48.50 17.32 -22.64
C THR A 487 -47.26 17.08 -23.50
N ASP A 488 -47.38 17.21 -24.83
CA ASP A 488 -46.25 16.99 -25.76
C ASP A 488 -45.36 18.23 -25.88
N ASP A 489 -45.94 19.44 -25.96
CA ASP A 489 -45.20 20.72 -25.94
C ASP A 489 -44.29 20.85 -24.71
N LEU A 490 -44.67 20.27 -23.57
CA LEU A 490 -43.90 20.33 -22.33
C LEU A 490 -42.64 19.46 -22.37
N CYS A 491 -42.69 18.30 -23.02
CA CYS A 491 -41.53 17.43 -23.14
C CYS A 491 -40.48 18.07 -24.06
N GLU A 492 -40.96 18.67 -25.14
CA GLU A 492 -40.13 19.45 -26.05
C GLU A 492 -39.52 20.67 -25.35
N GLN A 493 -40.30 21.42 -24.57
CA GLN A 493 -39.79 22.53 -23.76
C GLN A 493 -38.73 22.09 -22.75
N PHE A 494 -38.92 20.96 -22.06
CA PHE A 494 -37.91 20.41 -21.16
C PHE A 494 -36.61 20.11 -21.91
N PHE A 495 -36.70 19.38 -23.03
CA PHE A 495 -35.52 19.07 -23.83
C PHE A 495 -34.82 20.29 -24.41
N LEU A 496 -35.57 21.30 -24.86
CA LEU A 496 -35.01 22.57 -25.34
C LEU A 496 -34.32 23.33 -24.21
N GLN A 497 -34.91 23.38 -23.02
CA GLN A 497 -34.32 24.02 -21.85
C GLN A 497 -33.02 23.33 -21.44
N GLU A 498 -33.03 22.00 -21.37
CA GLU A 498 -31.83 21.20 -21.07
C GLU A 498 -30.73 21.42 -22.11
N ARG A 499 -31.08 21.37 -23.40
CA ARG A 499 -30.12 21.61 -24.48
C ARG A 499 -29.55 23.03 -24.47
N SER A 500 -30.35 24.02 -24.11
CA SER A 500 -29.88 25.40 -23.96
C SER A 500 -28.95 25.59 -22.76
N SER A 501 -29.13 24.77 -21.72
CA SER A 501 -28.29 24.78 -20.52
C SER A 501 -26.99 24.01 -20.74
N GLY A 502 -27.06 22.93 -21.53
CA GLY A 502 -25.94 22.06 -21.86
C GLY A 502 -25.35 21.33 -20.64
N PHE A 503 -24.24 20.63 -20.87
CA PHE A 503 -23.37 20.11 -19.82
C PHE A 503 -22.13 20.98 -19.68
N SER A 504 -21.65 21.12 -18.45
CA SER A 504 -20.37 21.74 -18.12
C SER A 504 -19.63 20.86 -17.13
N LEU A 505 -18.30 20.94 -17.11
CA LEU A 505 -17.50 20.33 -16.06
C LEU A 505 -18.04 20.75 -14.68
N GLY A 506 -18.16 19.79 -13.76
CA GLY A 506 -18.66 20.02 -12.40
C GLY A 506 -20.18 20.08 -12.21
N ARG A 507 -20.98 19.79 -13.24
CA ARG A 507 -22.42 19.49 -13.07
C ARG A 507 -22.69 18.00 -13.26
N PRO A 508 -23.81 17.47 -12.71
CA PRO A 508 -24.24 16.12 -13.00
C PRO A 508 -24.35 15.87 -14.51
N TRP A 509 -23.77 14.77 -14.98
CA TRP A 509 -23.74 14.37 -16.40
C TRP A 509 -24.99 13.63 -16.84
N ILE A 510 -25.97 13.52 -15.93
CA ILE A 510 -27.29 12.93 -16.15
C ILE A 510 -28.34 13.76 -15.41
N GLN A 511 -29.45 14.04 -16.09
CA GLN A 511 -30.58 14.78 -15.56
C GLN A 511 -31.89 14.06 -15.89
N PHE A 512 -32.81 14.06 -14.93
CA PHE A 512 -34.08 13.37 -15.03
C PHE A 512 -35.26 14.34 -14.98
N GLY A 513 -36.21 14.17 -15.88
CA GLY A 513 -37.53 14.78 -15.83
C GLY A 513 -38.59 13.69 -15.66
N LEU A 514 -39.26 13.63 -14.50
CA LEU A 514 -40.36 12.70 -14.27
C LEU A 514 -41.69 13.45 -14.17
N PHE A 515 -42.55 13.23 -15.16
CA PHE A 515 -43.81 13.93 -15.30
C PHE A 515 -44.98 12.96 -15.16
N ARG A 516 -45.88 13.21 -14.22
CA ARG A 516 -47.16 12.49 -14.15
C ARG A 516 -48.16 13.15 -15.09
N MET A 517 -48.58 12.43 -16.13
CA MET A 517 -49.48 12.92 -17.18
C MET A 517 -50.95 12.57 -16.90
N ALA A 518 -51.17 11.43 -16.25
CA ALA A 518 -52.46 10.93 -15.81
C ALA A 518 -52.24 9.98 -14.60
N PRO A 519 -53.29 9.49 -13.92
CA PRO A 519 -53.13 8.66 -12.73
C PRO A 519 -52.19 7.46 -12.91
N ASN A 520 -52.18 6.85 -14.10
CA ASN A 520 -51.39 5.67 -14.46
C ASN A 520 -50.51 5.89 -15.71
N ILE A 521 -50.17 7.14 -16.05
CA ILE A 521 -49.32 7.45 -17.20
C ILE A 521 -48.28 8.47 -16.76
N HIS A 522 -47.00 8.11 -16.90
CA HIS A 522 -45.87 8.97 -16.57
C HIS A 522 -44.96 9.09 -17.79
N LYS A 523 -44.32 10.24 -17.96
CA LYS A 523 -43.22 10.42 -18.90
C LYS A 523 -41.92 10.58 -18.14
N LEU A 524 -40.92 9.78 -18.49
CA LEU A 524 -39.55 9.90 -18.01
C LEU A 524 -38.70 10.46 -19.15
N LEU A 525 -38.10 11.61 -18.93
CA LEU A 525 -37.16 12.25 -19.81
C LEU A 525 -35.77 12.15 -19.16
N ILE A 526 -34.78 11.76 -19.95
CA ILE A 526 -33.39 11.64 -19.50
C ILE A 526 -32.53 12.45 -20.45
N SER A 527 -31.80 13.43 -19.92
CA SER A 527 -30.70 14.09 -20.62
C SER A 527 -29.40 13.52 -20.05
N VAL A 528 -28.53 12.98 -20.89
CA VAL A 528 -27.26 12.36 -20.46
C VAL A 528 -26.15 12.70 -21.45
N HIS A 529 -24.92 12.83 -20.96
CA HIS A 529 -23.76 13.05 -21.82
C HIS A 529 -23.21 11.74 -22.38
N HIS A 530 -22.82 11.72 -23.66
CA HIS A 530 -22.35 10.51 -24.35
C HIS A 530 -21.05 9.93 -23.75
N ALA A 531 -20.28 10.70 -22.98
CA ALA A 531 -19.11 10.20 -22.26
C ALA A 531 -19.44 9.17 -21.16
N LEU A 532 -20.70 9.10 -20.72
CA LEU A 532 -21.16 8.12 -19.74
C LEU A 532 -21.70 6.84 -20.38
N LEU A 533 -22.38 6.94 -21.52
CA LEU A 533 -23.18 5.85 -22.08
C LEU A 533 -23.10 5.88 -23.61
N ASP A 534 -23.10 4.69 -24.20
CA ASP A 534 -23.34 4.49 -25.63
C ASP A 534 -24.75 3.92 -25.90
N GLY A 535 -25.06 3.73 -27.19
CA GLY A 535 -26.37 3.22 -27.60
C GLY A 535 -26.70 1.82 -27.08
N TRP A 536 -25.69 0.97 -26.84
CA TRP A 536 -25.88 -0.38 -26.32
C TRP A 536 -26.11 -0.37 -24.81
N SER A 537 -25.37 0.48 -24.11
CA SER A 537 -25.41 0.66 -22.66
C SER A 537 -26.75 1.17 -22.16
N ILE A 538 -27.49 1.94 -22.98
CA ILE A 538 -28.85 2.39 -22.63
C ILE A 538 -29.80 1.21 -22.36
N GLY A 539 -29.73 0.15 -23.17
CA GLY A 539 -30.58 -1.04 -22.97
C GLY A 539 -30.25 -1.76 -21.66
N LEU A 540 -28.96 -1.94 -21.37
CA LEU A 540 -28.45 -2.57 -20.15
C LEU A 540 -28.80 -1.76 -18.91
N LEU A 541 -28.71 -0.43 -19.02
CA LEU A 541 -29.07 0.50 -17.95
C LEU A 541 -30.55 0.37 -17.60
N LEU A 542 -31.43 0.46 -18.59
CA LEU A 542 -32.88 0.35 -18.37
C LEU A 542 -33.26 -1.03 -17.80
N GLN A 543 -32.61 -2.09 -18.27
CA GLN A 543 -32.78 -3.43 -17.71
C GLN A 543 -32.38 -3.47 -16.23
N SER A 544 -31.26 -2.83 -15.87
CA SER A 544 -30.77 -2.75 -14.49
C SER A 544 -31.75 -2.02 -13.59
N VAL A 545 -32.26 -0.85 -14.03
CA VAL A 545 -33.30 -0.10 -13.32
C VAL A 545 -34.56 -0.92 -13.14
N CYS A 546 -35.02 -1.65 -14.18
CA CYS A 546 -36.20 -2.50 -14.08
C CYS A 546 -36.02 -3.67 -13.10
N CYS A 547 -34.84 -4.30 -13.07
CA CYS A 547 -34.54 -5.37 -12.13
C CYS A 547 -34.50 -4.84 -10.69
N ASN A 548 -33.77 -3.75 -10.45
CA ASN A 548 -33.69 -3.08 -9.16
C ASN A 548 -35.07 -2.56 -8.69
N TYR A 549 -35.88 -2.04 -9.62
CA TYR A 549 -37.27 -1.66 -9.32
C TYR A 549 -38.15 -2.85 -9.00
N SER A 550 -37.94 -4.01 -9.61
CA SER A 550 -38.76 -5.20 -9.36
C SER A 550 -38.30 -6.00 -8.13
N GLY A 551 -37.05 -5.79 -7.69
CA GLY A 551 -36.39 -6.59 -6.66
C GLY A 551 -35.80 -7.90 -7.21
N ASN A 552 -35.48 -7.92 -8.51
CA ASN A 552 -34.86 -9.06 -9.15
C ASN A 552 -33.33 -8.91 -9.11
N PRO A 553 -32.57 -10.00 -8.88
CA PRO A 553 -31.12 -9.94 -8.88
C PRO A 553 -30.59 -9.60 -10.28
N LEU A 554 -29.53 -8.79 -10.33
CA LEU A 554 -28.76 -8.56 -11.54
C LEU A 554 -27.71 -9.66 -11.72
N PRO A 555 -27.38 -10.03 -12.97
CA PRO A 555 -26.24 -10.87 -13.23
C PRO A 555 -24.95 -10.15 -12.82
N GLN A 556 -23.98 -10.88 -12.27
CA GLN A 556 -22.66 -10.32 -12.01
C GLN A 556 -22.00 -9.90 -13.34
N THR A 557 -21.51 -8.67 -13.39
CA THR A 557 -20.81 -8.10 -14.54
C THR A 557 -19.40 -7.69 -14.15
N VAL A 558 -18.51 -7.64 -15.14
CA VAL A 558 -17.18 -7.04 -14.99
C VAL A 558 -17.35 -5.56 -14.67
N THR A 559 -16.52 -5.02 -13.78
CA THR A 559 -16.63 -3.60 -13.39
C THR A 559 -16.06 -2.71 -14.49
N TYR A 560 -16.52 -1.46 -14.57
CA TYR A 560 -15.95 -0.49 -15.51
C TYR A 560 -14.47 -0.21 -15.21
N ARG A 561 -14.06 -0.27 -13.93
CA ARG A 561 -12.66 -0.18 -13.51
C ARG A 561 -11.80 -1.26 -14.18
N ASP A 562 -12.25 -2.51 -14.15
CA ASP A 562 -11.49 -3.62 -14.76
C ASP A 562 -11.35 -3.45 -16.28
N PHE A 563 -12.41 -2.92 -16.93
CA PHE A 563 -12.35 -2.57 -18.35
C PHE A 563 -11.32 -1.47 -18.63
N VAL A 564 -11.31 -0.38 -17.85
CA VAL A 564 -10.32 0.69 -17.99
C VAL A 564 -8.91 0.14 -17.77
N GLY A 565 -8.70 -0.69 -16.73
CA GLY A 565 -7.42 -1.35 -16.45
C GLY A 565 -6.94 -2.17 -17.65
N HIS A 566 -7.82 -3.00 -18.23
CA HIS A 566 -7.48 -3.80 -19.41
C HIS A 566 -7.07 -2.94 -20.62
N ILE A 567 -7.76 -1.83 -20.88
CA ILE A 567 -7.41 -0.92 -21.97
C ILE A 567 -6.06 -0.25 -21.72
N LEU A 568 -5.75 0.14 -20.48
CA LEU A 568 -4.46 0.73 -20.12
C LEU A 568 -3.32 -0.27 -20.32
N GLU A 569 -3.51 -1.53 -19.92
CA GLU A 569 -2.55 -2.62 -20.16
C GLU A 569 -2.28 -2.83 -21.66
N LEU A 570 -3.33 -2.87 -22.50
CA LEU A 570 -3.18 -3.01 -23.95
C LEU A 570 -2.39 -1.84 -24.54
N SER A 571 -2.68 -0.60 -24.12
CA SER A 571 -2.00 0.58 -24.64
C SER A 571 -0.51 0.61 -24.28
N ASN A 572 -0.13 0.11 -23.10
CA ASN A 572 1.27 0.01 -22.70
C ASN A 572 2.01 -1.07 -23.52
N ASN A 573 1.35 -2.19 -23.82
CA ASN A 573 1.93 -3.27 -24.62
C ASN A 573 2.11 -2.90 -26.10
N GLU A 574 1.23 -2.05 -26.67
CA GLU A 574 1.40 -1.54 -28.05
C GLU A 574 2.58 -0.57 -28.15
N VAL A 575 2.80 0.29 -27.15
CA VAL A 575 3.96 1.19 -27.10
C VAL A 575 5.28 0.43 -26.92
N GLU A 576 5.29 -0.67 -26.17
CA GLU A 576 6.48 -1.55 -26.05
C GLU A 576 6.78 -2.37 -27.32
N GLN A 577 5.82 -2.56 -28.23
CA GLN A 577 6.03 -3.24 -29.51
C GLN A 577 6.49 -2.31 -30.65
N GLU A 578 6.33 -0.99 -30.49
CA GLU A 578 6.77 0.02 -31.46
C GLU A 578 8.14 0.65 -31.13
N LEU A 579 8.74 0.32 -29.98
CA LEU A 579 10.11 0.66 -29.57
C LEU A 579 11.06 -0.53 -29.77
#